data_AF-A0A6G3DBA9-F1
#
_entry.id   AF-A0A6G3DBA9-F1
#
_cell.length_a   1.000
_cell.length_b   1.000
_cell.length_c   1.000
_cell.angle_alpha   90.00
_cell.angle_beta   90.00
_cell.angle_gamma   90.00
#
_symmetry.space_group_name_H-M   'P 1'
#
loop_
_entity.id
_entity.type
_entity.pdbx_description
1 polymer ?
#
loop_
_entity_poly.entity_id
_entity_poly.type
_entity_poly.pdbx_seq_one_letter_code
_entity_poly.pdbx_strand_id
1 'polypeptide(L)'
;MPRSAPPRRPARVLSRALATASVALGMVLTALPSSTAAAAPVPEPPAVRTSAPALASPPAGDFFSTVSVDPAASVGAPAAGDNKNHGDLWPNCWADDDSVYTAYGDGVGFGDVYSDIGVAKVSGMPGGLTGTQLSTDVGQIWSEGHNRKPTGMACVNGDLYLAVQDLAHDFND
;
A
#
# COMPACT_ATOMS: atom_id res chain seq x y z
N MET A 1 -51.80 -27.35 22.74
CA MET A 1 -51.27 -27.87 21.47
C MET A 1 -49.75 -27.70 21.47
N PRO A 2 -48.95 -28.76 21.49
CA PRO A 2 -47.49 -28.65 21.55
C PRO A 2 -46.91 -28.33 20.17
N ARG A 3 -46.01 -27.35 20.11
CA ARG A 3 -45.26 -26.94 18.91
C ARG A 3 -44.26 -28.03 18.52
N SER A 4 -44.37 -28.51 17.28
CA SER A 4 -43.45 -29.49 16.68
C SER A 4 -42.04 -28.91 16.51
N ALA A 5 -41.04 -29.66 16.96
CA ALA A 5 -39.63 -29.34 16.79
C ALA A 5 -39.17 -29.54 15.32
N PRO A 6 -38.19 -28.76 14.82
CA PRO A 6 -37.70 -28.88 13.45
C PRO A 6 -36.80 -30.12 13.26
N PRO A 7 -36.71 -30.67 12.04
CA PRO A 7 -35.97 -31.89 11.75
C PRO A 7 -34.45 -31.69 11.86
N ARG A 8 -33.78 -32.62 12.55
CA ARG A 8 -32.32 -32.68 12.68
C ARG A 8 -31.70 -33.11 11.34
N ARG A 9 -30.79 -32.29 10.81
CA ARG A 9 -29.95 -32.65 9.65
C ARG A 9 -28.89 -33.69 10.07
N PRO A 10 -28.62 -34.72 9.26
CA PRO A 10 -27.55 -35.69 9.55
C PRO A 10 -26.18 -35.05 9.36
N ALA A 11 -25.30 -35.24 10.35
CA ALA A 11 -23.90 -34.83 10.30
C ALA A 11 -23.15 -35.64 9.24
N ARG A 12 -22.55 -34.95 8.25
CA ARG A 12 -21.60 -35.57 7.32
C ARG A 12 -20.28 -35.76 8.04
N VAL A 13 -19.93 -37.02 8.30
CA VAL A 13 -18.61 -37.44 8.74
C VAL A 13 -17.67 -37.34 7.54
N LEU A 14 -16.77 -36.34 7.54
CA LEU A 14 -15.65 -36.31 6.61
C LEU A 14 -14.57 -37.27 7.11
N SER A 15 -14.42 -38.41 6.43
CA SER A 15 -13.32 -39.34 6.62
C SER A 15 -12.01 -38.67 6.23
N ARG A 16 -11.12 -38.45 7.21
CA ARG A 16 -9.72 -38.06 6.98
C ARG A 16 -8.96 -39.26 6.43
N ALA A 17 -8.65 -39.25 5.13
CA ALA A 17 -7.64 -40.13 4.57
C ALA A 17 -6.25 -39.53 4.85
N LEU A 18 -5.48 -40.16 5.74
CA LEU A 18 -4.05 -39.92 5.88
C LEU A 18 -3.34 -40.60 4.70
N ALA A 19 -2.74 -39.81 3.81
CA ALA A 19 -1.78 -40.30 2.84
C ALA A 19 -0.37 -40.02 3.37
N THR A 20 0.26 -41.05 3.94
CA THR A 20 1.68 -41.04 4.31
C THR A 20 2.53 -41.32 3.08
N ALA A 21 3.08 -40.28 2.46
CA ALA A 21 4.12 -40.41 1.45
C ALA A 21 5.50 -40.42 2.14
N SER A 22 6.12 -41.60 2.22
CA SER A 22 7.51 -41.75 2.67
C SER A 22 8.43 -41.59 1.45
N VAL A 23 9.18 -40.48 1.38
CA VAL A 23 10.22 -40.30 0.36
C VAL A 23 11.56 -40.67 0.99
N ALA A 24 12.11 -41.81 0.58
CA ALA A 24 13.46 -42.22 0.92
C ALA A 24 14.46 -41.44 0.05
N LEU A 25 15.28 -40.59 0.69
CA LEU A 25 16.32 -39.83 0.02
C LEU A 25 17.63 -40.62 0.07
N GLY A 26 17.96 -41.31 -1.02
CA GLY A 26 19.25 -41.96 -1.20
C GLY A 26 20.32 -40.92 -1.57
N MET A 27 21.31 -40.72 -0.69
CA MET A 27 22.53 -39.96 -1.02
C MET A 27 23.41 -40.80 -1.94
N VAL A 28 23.47 -40.43 -3.22
CA VAL A 28 24.52 -40.88 -4.14
C VAL A 28 25.54 -39.76 -4.25
N LEU A 29 26.71 -39.97 -3.65
CA LEU A 29 27.85 -39.06 -3.71
C LEU A 29 28.65 -39.36 -4.98
N THR A 30 28.42 -38.62 -6.06
CA THR A 30 29.28 -38.68 -7.26
C THR A 30 30.41 -37.66 -7.13
N ALA A 31 31.64 -38.16 -7.04
CA ALA A 31 32.85 -37.33 -7.13
C ALA A 31 33.01 -36.82 -8.57
N LEU A 32 32.95 -35.51 -8.76
CA LEU A 32 33.23 -34.88 -10.05
C LEU A 32 34.76 -34.70 -10.22
N PRO A 33 35.33 -34.98 -11.41
CA PRO A 33 36.73 -34.65 -11.69
C PRO A 33 36.90 -33.13 -11.84
N SER A 34 37.98 -32.59 -11.26
CA SER A 34 38.38 -31.19 -11.43
C SER A 34 38.88 -30.97 -12.86
N SER A 35 38.03 -30.45 -13.74
CA SER A 35 38.47 -29.87 -15.01
C SER A 35 39.16 -28.54 -14.75
N THR A 36 40.49 -28.49 -14.95
CA THR A 36 41.19 -27.23 -15.19
C THR A 36 40.80 -26.74 -16.57
N ALA A 37 39.71 -25.98 -16.66
CA ALA A 37 39.38 -25.22 -17.85
C ALA A 37 40.39 -24.06 -17.96
N ALA A 38 41.30 -24.16 -18.93
CA ALA A 38 42.07 -23.01 -19.38
C ALA A 38 41.09 -21.90 -19.79
N ALA A 39 41.30 -20.69 -19.28
CA ALA A 39 40.44 -19.54 -19.54
C ALA A 39 40.38 -19.27 -21.06
N ALA A 40 39.26 -19.60 -21.69
CA ALA A 40 38.95 -19.12 -23.02
C ALA A 40 38.78 -17.59 -22.96
N PRO A 41 39.25 -16.83 -23.97
CA PRO A 41 39.06 -15.39 -24.00
C PRO A 41 37.55 -15.10 -24.02
N VAL A 42 37.11 -14.27 -23.08
CA VAL A 42 35.73 -13.81 -22.98
C VAL A 42 35.41 -13.06 -24.28
N PRO A 43 34.39 -13.48 -25.07
CA PRO A 43 33.98 -12.72 -26.24
C PRO A 43 33.48 -11.35 -25.79
N GLU A 44 34.03 -10.31 -26.41
CA GLU A 44 33.64 -8.92 -26.16
C GLU A 44 32.13 -8.77 -26.40
N PRO A 45 31.37 -8.19 -25.45
CA PRO A 45 29.93 -8.05 -25.61
C PRO A 45 29.64 -7.22 -26.87
N PRO A 46 28.59 -7.58 -27.65
CA PRO A 46 28.23 -6.80 -28.81
C PRO A 46 27.94 -5.36 -28.38
N ALA A 47 28.59 -4.40 -29.04
CA ALA A 47 28.36 -2.98 -28.83
C ALA A 47 26.90 -2.67 -29.21
N VAL A 48 26.03 -2.59 -28.21
CA VAL A 48 24.62 -2.21 -28.40
C VAL A 48 24.34 -1.03 -27.49
N ARG A 49 24.29 0.16 -28.08
CA ARG A 49 23.06 0.94 -28.33
C ARG A 49 23.52 2.32 -28.79
N THR A 50 23.23 2.65 -30.05
CA THR A 50 23.22 4.03 -30.53
C THR A 50 22.40 4.84 -29.53
N SER A 51 23.03 5.82 -28.89
CA SER A 51 22.35 6.75 -28.00
C SER A 51 21.14 7.32 -28.74
N ALA A 52 19.94 7.13 -28.20
CA ALA A 52 18.80 7.92 -28.63
C ALA A 52 19.25 9.40 -28.57
N PRO A 53 18.95 10.23 -29.59
CA PRO A 53 19.32 11.62 -29.53
C PRO A 53 18.76 12.19 -28.24
N ALA A 54 19.61 12.82 -27.43
CA ALA A 54 19.14 13.58 -26.29
C ALA A 54 18.08 14.54 -26.82
N LEU A 55 16.85 14.40 -26.35
CA LEU A 55 15.81 15.38 -26.65
C LEU A 55 16.39 16.74 -26.27
N ALA A 56 16.43 17.66 -27.24
CA ALA A 56 16.91 19.01 -26.98
C ALA A 56 16.13 19.57 -25.78
N SER A 57 16.83 20.29 -24.89
CA SER A 57 16.16 20.97 -23.79
C SER A 57 15.00 21.80 -24.35
N PRO A 58 13.83 21.81 -23.69
CA PRO A 58 12.73 22.65 -24.14
C PRO A 58 13.21 24.11 -24.23
N PRO A 59 12.63 24.92 -25.15
CA PRO A 59 12.94 26.34 -25.24
C PRO A 59 12.84 27.00 -23.86
N ALA A 60 13.74 27.95 -23.58
CA ALA A 60 13.65 28.74 -22.35
C ALA A 60 12.28 29.41 -22.28
N GLY A 61 11.60 29.30 -21.14
CA GLY A 61 10.32 29.95 -20.92
C GLY A 61 10.52 31.44 -20.62
N ASP A 62 9.72 32.29 -21.28
CA ASP A 62 9.65 33.73 -20.98
C ASP A 62 8.74 34.05 -19.77
N PHE A 63 8.11 33.02 -19.20
CA PHE A 63 7.22 33.14 -18.05
C PHE A 63 7.95 32.79 -16.76
N PHE A 64 8.08 33.77 -15.87
CA PHE A 64 8.36 33.54 -14.46
C PHE A 64 7.23 34.14 -13.63
N SER A 65 6.88 33.47 -12.54
CA SER A 65 5.92 33.97 -11.56
C SER A 65 6.48 33.77 -10.16
N THR A 66 6.09 34.64 -9.24
CA THR A 66 6.44 34.52 -7.82
C THR A 66 5.23 33.97 -7.06
N VAL A 67 5.48 33.09 -6.09
CA VAL A 67 4.47 32.60 -5.15
C VAL A 67 4.85 33.00 -3.73
N SER A 68 3.86 33.39 -2.94
CA SER A 68 4.04 33.53 -1.49
C SER A 68 3.78 32.19 -0.83
N VAL A 69 4.67 31.79 0.08
CA VAL A 69 4.50 30.61 0.92
C VAL A 69 4.50 31.09 2.35
N ASP A 70 3.43 30.79 3.08
CA ASP A 70 3.34 31.17 4.49
C ASP A 70 4.39 30.40 5.31
N PRO A 71 4.92 31.00 6.39
CA PRO A 71 5.99 30.39 7.20
C PRO A 71 5.53 29.12 7.95
N ALA A 72 4.21 28.85 7.97
CA ALA A 72 3.60 27.67 8.54
C ALA A 72 2.31 27.35 7.76
N ALA A 73 1.74 26.16 8.00
CA ALA A 73 0.44 25.78 7.43
C ALA A 73 -0.66 26.77 7.89
N SER A 74 -1.07 27.65 6.98
CA SER A 74 -2.18 28.61 7.17
C SER A 74 -3.50 28.10 6.59
N VAL A 75 -3.41 27.09 5.72
CA VAL A 75 -4.53 26.47 5.02
C VAL A 75 -4.38 24.96 5.12
N GLY A 76 -5.43 24.29 5.60
CA GLY A 76 -5.48 22.84 5.68
C GLY A 76 -6.82 22.36 6.23
N ALA A 77 -7.07 21.08 6.09
CA ALA A 77 -8.14 20.38 6.79
C ALA A 77 -7.62 18.98 7.14
N PRO A 78 -8.17 18.36 8.19
CA PRO A 78 -9.17 18.89 9.13
C PRO A 78 -8.62 19.81 10.23
N ALA A 79 -7.29 19.84 10.44
CA ALA A 79 -6.67 20.21 11.72
C ALA A 79 -6.47 21.71 12.04
N ALA A 80 -6.96 22.67 11.24
CA ALA A 80 -6.68 24.07 11.52
C ALA A 80 -7.49 24.61 12.72
N GLY A 81 -6.97 24.43 13.95
CA GLY A 81 -7.39 25.15 15.15
C GLY A 81 -8.36 24.42 16.09
N ASP A 82 -8.61 23.11 15.93
CA ASP A 82 -9.59 22.36 16.74
C ASP A 82 -8.97 21.45 17.84
N ASN A 83 -7.64 21.36 17.91
CA ASN A 83 -6.88 20.52 18.86
C ASN A 83 -7.25 19.03 18.85
N LYS A 84 -7.72 18.48 17.72
CA LYS A 84 -7.94 17.03 17.56
C LYS A 84 -6.75 16.34 16.90
N ASN A 85 -6.47 15.09 17.30
CA ASN A 85 -5.51 14.24 16.58
C ASN A 85 -6.17 13.66 15.32
N HIS A 86 -5.99 14.33 14.20
CA HIS A 86 -6.54 13.89 12.92
C HIS A 86 -5.69 12.84 12.21
N GLY A 87 -4.48 12.60 12.71
CA GLY A 87 -3.61 11.55 12.19
C GLY A 87 -2.40 12.06 11.44
N ASP A 88 -1.54 11.09 11.11
CA ASP A 88 -0.37 11.25 10.26
C ASP A 88 -0.64 10.64 8.87
N LEU A 89 0.37 10.72 7.99
CA LEU A 89 0.40 10.04 6.68
C LEU A 89 -0.87 10.20 5.82
N TRP A 90 -0.87 11.19 4.93
CA TRP A 90 -2.03 11.55 4.12
C TRP A 90 -1.85 11.29 2.61
N PRO A 91 -1.60 10.04 2.16
CA PRO A 91 -1.54 9.76 0.74
C PRO A 91 -2.93 9.96 0.12
N ASN A 92 -2.97 10.57 -1.05
CA ASN A 92 -4.19 10.93 -1.73
C ASN A 92 -4.10 10.63 -3.22
N CYS A 93 -5.26 10.60 -3.87
CA CYS A 93 -5.37 10.58 -5.32
C CYS A 93 -6.58 11.39 -5.78
N TRP A 94 -6.49 11.89 -7.00
CA TRP A 94 -7.60 12.53 -7.69
C TRP A 94 -8.22 11.52 -8.64
N ALA A 95 -9.51 11.24 -8.46
CA ALA A 95 -10.25 10.27 -9.25
C ALA A 95 -10.91 10.88 -10.49
N ASP A 96 -11.38 10.01 -11.39
CA ASP A 96 -12.09 10.37 -12.61
C ASP A 96 -13.45 11.05 -12.35
N ASP A 97 -13.97 10.98 -11.12
CA ASP A 97 -15.21 11.62 -10.68
C ASP A 97 -15.00 13.06 -10.16
N ASP A 98 -13.80 13.61 -10.40
CA ASP A 98 -13.35 14.92 -9.93
C ASP A 98 -13.24 15.07 -8.40
N SER A 99 -13.19 13.94 -7.68
CA SER A 99 -13.00 13.94 -6.22
C SER A 99 -11.56 13.65 -5.83
N VAL A 100 -11.13 14.26 -4.73
CA VAL A 100 -9.89 13.87 -4.04
C VAL A 100 -10.23 12.88 -2.94
N TYR A 101 -9.62 11.71 -3.00
CA TYR A 101 -9.67 10.70 -1.96
C TYR A 101 -8.35 10.68 -1.21
N THR A 102 -8.39 10.43 0.09
CA THR A 102 -7.20 10.35 0.94
C THR A 102 -7.32 9.17 1.89
N ALA A 103 -6.18 8.62 2.30
CA ALA A 103 -6.09 7.88 3.54
C ALA A 103 -5.44 8.75 4.63
N TYR A 104 -5.49 8.28 5.88
CA TYR A 104 -4.80 8.82 7.04
C TYR A 104 -4.38 7.69 7.97
N GLY A 105 -3.28 7.89 8.72
CA GLY A 105 -2.82 7.00 9.78
C GLY A 105 -3.05 7.60 11.18
N ASP A 106 -3.12 6.75 12.21
CA ASP A 106 -3.12 7.11 13.65
C ASP A 106 -3.95 8.35 14.06
N GLY A 107 -5.21 8.40 13.66
CA GLY A 107 -6.05 9.55 13.95
C GLY A 107 -7.53 9.32 13.75
N VAL A 108 -8.29 10.40 13.87
CA VAL A 108 -9.73 10.40 13.59
C VAL A 108 -10.06 10.78 12.15
N GLY A 109 -9.08 11.26 11.38
CA GLY A 109 -9.30 11.80 10.04
C GLY A 109 -10.40 12.86 10.04
N PHE A 110 -11.47 12.62 9.26
CA PHE A 110 -12.68 13.45 9.22
C PHE A 110 -13.85 12.91 10.05
N GLY A 111 -13.63 11.87 10.84
CA GLY A 111 -14.61 11.30 11.77
C GLY A 111 -14.33 11.68 13.23
N ASP A 112 -14.90 10.90 14.14
CA ASP A 112 -14.75 11.07 15.60
C ASP A 112 -14.15 9.84 16.31
N VAL A 113 -13.89 8.75 15.56
CA VAL A 113 -13.35 7.50 16.10
C VAL A 113 -11.92 7.33 15.64
N TYR A 114 -11.02 7.10 16.58
CA TYR A 114 -9.62 6.84 16.29
C TYR A 114 -9.45 5.53 15.49
N SER A 115 -8.57 5.56 14.50
CA SER A 115 -8.11 4.38 13.77
C SER A 115 -6.63 4.49 13.43
N ASP A 116 -5.93 3.35 13.40
CA ASP A 116 -4.56 3.26 12.89
C ASP A 116 -4.50 3.56 11.38
N ILE A 117 -5.60 3.30 10.65
CA ILE A 117 -5.74 3.62 9.22
C ILE A 117 -7.20 3.92 8.86
N GLY A 118 -7.42 4.99 8.08
CA GLY A 118 -8.74 5.29 7.54
C GLY A 118 -8.67 5.87 6.13
N VAL A 119 -9.82 5.85 5.44
CA VAL A 119 -10.02 6.40 4.10
C VAL A 119 -11.16 7.42 4.15
N ALA A 120 -10.94 8.57 3.52
CA ALA A 120 -11.88 9.67 3.46
C ALA A 120 -11.92 10.30 2.05
N LYS A 121 -13.00 11.03 1.77
CA LYS A 121 -13.09 11.95 0.63
C LYS A 121 -12.88 13.37 1.12
N VAL A 122 -12.03 14.13 0.43
CA VAL A 122 -11.80 15.56 0.68
C VAL A 122 -12.64 16.37 -0.30
N SER A 123 -13.13 17.52 0.13
CA SER A 123 -13.97 18.41 -0.68
C SER A 123 -13.76 19.87 -0.30
N GLY A 124 -14.16 20.78 -1.19
CA GLY A 124 -14.01 22.21 -1.01
C GLY A 124 -12.73 22.76 -1.66
N MET A 125 -12.40 24.01 -1.31
CA MET A 125 -11.24 24.73 -1.83
C MET A 125 -10.26 25.04 -0.70
N PRO A 126 -8.98 25.30 -1.00
CA PRO A 126 -8.04 25.83 -0.02
C PRO A 126 -8.66 26.98 0.80
N GLY A 127 -8.61 26.85 2.13
CA GLY A 127 -9.21 27.79 3.09
C GLY A 127 -10.60 27.37 3.60
N GLY A 128 -11.23 26.37 2.97
CA GLY A 128 -12.53 25.82 3.36
C GLY A 128 -12.64 24.33 3.05
N LEU A 129 -11.53 23.59 3.16
CA LEU A 129 -11.51 22.16 2.94
C LEU A 129 -12.33 21.45 4.03
N THR A 130 -13.12 20.47 3.61
CA THR A 130 -13.89 19.56 4.48
C THR A 130 -13.67 18.13 4.01
N GLY A 131 -14.22 17.16 4.73
CA GLY A 131 -14.14 15.77 4.27
C GLY A 131 -15.20 14.89 4.90
N THR A 132 -15.35 13.73 4.30
CA THR A 132 -16.30 12.69 4.71
C THR A 132 -15.53 11.41 4.93
N GLN A 133 -15.63 10.85 6.14
CA GLN A 133 -15.09 9.53 6.46
C GLN A 133 -15.79 8.46 5.60
N LEU A 134 -15.01 7.59 4.95
CA LEU A 134 -15.56 6.51 4.11
C LEU A 134 -15.42 5.14 4.77
N SER A 135 -14.23 4.81 5.29
CA SER A 135 -13.99 3.53 5.96
C SER A 135 -12.79 3.60 6.91
N THR A 136 -12.81 2.78 7.95
CA THR A 136 -11.65 2.44 8.80
C THR A 136 -11.34 0.94 8.77
N ASP A 137 -12.15 0.18 8.03
CA ASP A 137 -11.98 -1.26 7.81
C ASP A 137 -11.29 -1.48 6.47
N VAL A 138 -9.99 -1.17 6.43
CA VAL A 138 -9.15 -1.28 5.24
C VAL A 138 -7.82 -1.97 5.55
N GLY A 139 -7.40 -2.88 4.68
CA GLY A 139 -6.19 -3.67 4.85
C GLY A 139 -6.25 -4.64 6.04
N GLN A 140 -5.16 -5.38 6.24
CA GLN A 140 -4.97 -6.28 7.37
C GLN A 140 -3.57 -6.06 7.93
N ILE A 141 -3.30 -6.61 9.12
CA ILE A 141 -1.95 -6.66 9.70
C ILE A 141 -1.38 -8.04 9.35
N TRP A 142 -0.19 -8.09 8.73
CA TRP A 142 0.49 -9.34 8.40
C TRP A 142 1.51 -9.75 9.47
N SER A 143 2.03 -8.78 10.22
CA SER A 143 3.10 -8.95 11.20
C SER A 143 2.59 -8.57 12.59
N GLU A 144 2.71 -9.48 13.56
CA GLU A 144 2.34 -9.19 14.94
C GLU A 144 3.14 -7.99 15.50
N GLY A 145 2.52 -7.16 16.35
CA GLY A 145 3.17 -5.97 16.91
C GLY A 145 3.34 -4.80 15.92
N HIS A 146 2.56 -4.78 14.83
CA HIS A 146 2.59 -3.71 13.83
C HIS A 146 1.23 -3.02 13.69
N ASN A 147 1.25 -1.75 13.27
CA ASN A 147 0.07 -0.98 12.85
C ASN A 147 0.00 -0.90 11.32
N ARG A 148 -1.22 -0.76 10.77
CA ARG A 148 -1.41 -0.52 9.34
C ARG A 148 -1.09 0.94 9.04
N LYS A 149 -0.25 1.19 8.03
CA LYS A 149 0.11 2.55 7.58
C LYS A 149 -0.20 2.78 6.12
N PRO A 150 -1.01 3.80 5.78
CA PRO A 150 -1.23 4.15 4.40
C PRO A 150 0.02 4.86 3.86
N THR A 151 0.68 4.25 2.87
CA THR A 151 1.96 4.75 2.33
C THR A 151 1.85 5.26 0.89
N GLY A 152 0.75 4.95 0.21
CA GLY A 152 0.48 5.44 -1.14
C GLY A 152 -0.96 5.13 -1.55
N MET A 153 -1.54 6.01 -2.38
CA MET A 153 -2.91 5.85 -2.87
C MET A 153 -2.95 6.14 -4.37
N ALA A 154 -3.74 5.38 -5.11
CA ALA A 154 -4.00 5.60 -6.53
C ALA A 154 -5.49 5.44 -6.84
N CYS A 155 -6.00 6.31 -7.71
CA CYS A 155 -7.37 6.28 -8.21
C CYS A 155 -7.29 5.80 -9.66
N VAL A 156 -7.96 4.70 -10.01
CA VAL A 156 -7.92 4.13 -11.37
C VAL A 156 -9.30 3.61 -11.75
N ASN A 157 -9.91 4.18 -12.79
CA ASN A 157 -11.20 3.75 -13.35
C ASN A 157 -12.33 3.65 -12.29
N GLY A 158 -12.36 4.60 -11.34
CA GLY A 158 -13.33 4.61 -10.24
C GLY A 158 -12.99 3.73 -9.03
N ASP A 159 -11.89 2.97 -9.08
CA ASP A 159 -11.41 2.17 -7.95
C ASP A 159 -10.30 2.91 -7.18
N LEU A 160 -10.27 2.69 -5.86
CA LEU A 160 -9.22 3.18 -4.96
C LEU A 160 -8.26 2.04 -4.61
N TYR A 161 -6.98 2.25 -4.89
CA TYR A 161 -5.89 1.36 -4.53
C TYR A 161 -5.08 2.00 -3.40
N LEU A 162 -4.86 1.25 -2.32
CA LEU A 162 -4.12 1.70 -1.15
C LEU A 162 -2.93 0.77 -0.91
N ALA A 163 -1.72 1.34 -0.91
CA ALA A 163 -0.54 0.66 -0.42
C ALA A 163 -0.53 0.76 1.11
N VAL A 164 -0.48 -0.40 1.77
CA VAL A 164 -0.46 -0.52 3.23
C VAL A 164 0.87 -1.15 3.64
N GLN A 165 1.55 -0.48 4.58
CA GLN A 165 2.74 -0.99 5.24
C GLN A 165 2.38 -1.43 6.66
N ASP A 166 2.92 -2.55 7.10
CA ASP A 166 3.00 -2.88 8.53
C ASP A 166 4.16 -2.08 9.14
N LEU A 167 3.87 -1.19 10.08
CA LEU A 167 4.87 -0.44 10.82
C LEU A 167 4.97 -0.97 12.25
N ALA A 168 6.17 -1.41 12.64
CA ALA A 168 6.45 -1.88 13.99
C ALA A 168 6.14 -0.80 15.03
N HIS A 169 5.65 -1.23 16.20
CA HIS A 169 5.39 -0.31 17.32
C HIS A 169 6.68 0.23 17.95
N ASP A 170 7.79 -0.50 17.85
CA ASP A 170 9.13 -0.09 18.26
C ASP A 170 10.02 0.04 17.03
N PHE A 171 10.79 1.13 16.97
CA PHE A 171 11.72 1.41 15.88
C PHE A 171 13.07 0.69 16.04
N ASN A 172 13.25 -0.05 17.13
CA ASN A 172 14.52 -0.72 17.47
C ASN A 172 14.50 -2.25 17.25
N ASP A 173 13.41 -2.78 16.67
CA ASP A 173 13.26 -4.20 16.34
C ASP A 173 14.15 -4.65 15.17
#